data_AF-A0A093PTT9-F1
#
_entry.id   AF-A0A093PTT9-F1
#
_cell.length_a   1.000
_cell.length_b   1.000
_cell.length_c   1.000
_cell.angle_alpha   90.00
_cell.angle_beta   90.00
_cell.angle_gamma   90.00
#
_symmetry.space_group_name_H-M   'P 1'
#
loop_
_entity.id
_entity.type
_entity.pdbx_description
1 polymer ?
#
loop_
_entity_poly.entity_id
_entity_poly.type
_entity_poly.pdbx_seq_one_letter_code
_entity_poly.pdbx_strand_id
1 'polypeptide(L)'
;LPMAAADPQVLALAAQVTESGEQDIPLLLLKLKGVLSSPSLGSEESKKIKQDIYDYGLTQYCLLVLRQDHSRLRGGWATAAQLAEILSHCCVGLEMKEDPEEFYEKFLPSAIDNLLVLGKRLQARFIRAIKDKEKQDFLHWFQTVTNAICWLFDGHIQLAACVLQNDCFLQLLITDDVETAIIMMSVLHNILRINSSVFLQVDKATLHSILDELVYKLSSTTNPAVGSAATKLLLVVAKLSKQLVQLLTARYKGLLNKQWTGKGFDRELNQLLDMLYLEKSSGKGEMQKQHQAACIIQATWRGFQTRRRLKKLPQAVTTLQRSFRAKREQELQHLAKQKEDEALKLQMQLQRQRAMRLFHERQLALLERVHASQVNKYMEEMEDKSALTIQRFWRGYRARKIFHQQKQSLKEYKAAVIIQRTACKFLEKRRRRRPLSPWKEPKGLTDEQRLALQQKVDDYIKLHPASQMSEEMSKELHMRAQEKLAQFLLRSRLDQRAVQRRETLLAQVNTDVELLMNAPGLAETTEKDIGVFVSRSVPVATKARQSHNTMLKYTRWPWWKKLGDEFMEDDVIPDEALNTELETLFIGGRK
;
A
#
# COMPACT_ATOMS: atom_id res chain seq x y z
N LEU A 1 5.14 51.91 63.84
CA LEU A 1 3.97 51.13 64.28
C LEU A 1 4.49 50.03 65.20
N PRO A 2 3.84 49.72 66.32
CA PRO A 2 4.48 48.99 67.41
C PRO A 2 4.90 47.60 66.93
N MET A 3 6.18 47.26 67.09
CA MET A 3 6.70 45.90 66.96
C MET A 3 5.81 45.00 67.83
N ALA A 4 4.92 44.24 67.19
CA ALA A 4 4.29 43.12 67.86
C ALA A 4 5.42 42.23 68.35
N ALA A 5 5.41 41.90 69.65
CA ALA A 5 6.51 41.20 70.29
C ALA A 5 6.89 39.95 69.47
N ALA A 6 8.10 39.94 68.92
CA ALA A 6 8.65 38.80 68.22
C ALA A 6 8.64 37.58 69.14
N ASP A 7 8.50 36.39 68.56
CA ASP A 7 8.43 35.16 69.36
C ASP A 7 9.67 35.03 70.25
N PRO A 8 9.51 34.89 71.59
CA PRO A 8 10.64 34.84 72.51
C PRO A 8 11.60 33.68 72.23
N GLN A 9 11.14 32.60 71.59
CA GLN A 9 11.98 31.48 71.20
C GLN A 9 12.87 31.81 69.99
N VAL A 10 12.36 32.56 69.01
CA VAL A 10 13.12 33.00 67.83
C VAL A 10 14.16 34.04 68.24
N LEU A 11 13.79 34.99 69.10
CA LEU A 11 14.69 35.98 69.68
C LEU A 11 15.83 35.36 70.49
N ALA A 12 15.52 34.37 71.35
CA ALA A 12 16.53 33.66 72.12
C ALA A 12 17.48 32.85 71.22
N LEU A 13 16.97 32.25 70.13
CA LEU A 13 17.79 31.55 69.16
C LEU A 13 18.67 32.50 68.33
N ALA A 14 18.15 33.64 67.91
CA ALA A 14 18.91 34.67 67.20
C ALA A 14 20.08 35.20 68.06
N ALA A 15 19.83 35.52 69.33
CA ALA A 15 20.87 35.95 70.27
C ALA A 15 21.94 34.86 70.48
N GLN A 16 21.53 33.59 70.63
CA GLN A 16 22.45 32.46 70.75
C GLN A 16 23.29 32.25 69.48
N VAL A 17 22.72 32.45 68.29
CA VAL A 17 23.44 32.32 67.01
C VAL A 17 24.47 33.43 66.84
N THR A 18 24.20 34.65 67.31
CA THR A 18 25.18 35.76 67.27
C THR A 18 26.33 35.60 68.26
N GLU A 19 26.09 34.93 69.39
CA GLU A 19 27.08 34.74 70.46
C GLU A 19 27.93 33.46 70.30
N SER A 20 27.50 32.53 69.44
CA SER A 20 28.15 31.22 69.28
C SER A 20 29.19 31.18 68.16
N GLY A 21 30.19 30.30 68.28
CA GLY A 21 31.19 30.06 67.22
C GLY A 21 30.61 29.31 66.01
N GLU A 22 31.22 29.49 64.83
CA GLU A 22 30.75 28.97 63.53
C GLU A 22 30.42 27.45 63.50
N GLN A 23 31.02 26.65 64.39
CA GLN A 23 30.82 25.20 64.45
C GLN A 23 29.53 24.76 65.15
N ASP A 24 28.98 25.59 66.03
CA ASP A 24 27.77 25.26 66.83
C ASP A 24 26.48 25.85 66.21
N ILE A 25 26.62 26.82 65.30
CA ILE A 25 25.52 27.44 64.55
C ILE A 25 24.59 26.40 63.89
N PRO A 26 25.09 25.34 63.20
CA PRO A 26 24.21 24.35 62.56
C PRO A 26 23.30 23.61 63.56
N LEU A 27 23.80 23.28 64.76
CA LEU A 27 23.02 22.58 65.79
C LEU A 27 21.98 23.49 66.46
N LEU A 28 22.29 24.78 66.59
CA LEU A 28 21.35 25.78 67.08
C LEU A 28 20.21 26.01 66.07
N LEU A 29 20.54 26.07 64.77
CA LEU A 29 19.55 26.21 63.71
C LEU A 29 18.61 25.00 63.59
N LEU A 30 19.04 23.79 63.98
CA LEU A 30 18.14 22.63 64.04
C LEU A 30 17.01 22.79 65.06
N LYS A 31 17.20 23.59 66.13
CA LYS A 31 16.14 23.87 67.10
C LYS A 31 14.95 24.60 66.46
N LEU A 32 15.17 25.30 65.33
CA LEU A 32 14.09 25.92 64.55
C LEU A 32 13.08 24.91 64.03
N LYS A 33 13.49 23.64 63.81
CA LYS A 33 12.54 22.58 63.45
C LYS A 33 11.48 22.38 64.54
N GLY A 34 11.87 22.41 65.82
CA GLY A 34 10.94 22.30 66.95
C GLY A 34 9.96 23.48 67.04
N VAL A 35 10.44 24.69 66.75
CA VAL A 35 9.63 25.92 66.73
C VAL A 35 8.58 25.86 65.61
N LEU A 36 8.98 25.42 64.41
CA LEU A 36 8.11 25.31 63.24
C LEU A 36 7.11 24.14 63.32
N SER A 37 7.38 23.12 64.14
CA SER A 37 6.58 21.88 64.22
C SER A 37 5.57 21.86 65.37
N SER A 38 5.43 22.93 66.14
CA SER A 38 4.53 22.90 67.30
C SER A 38 3.05 22.87 66.84
N PRO A 39 2.24 21.89 67.29
CA PRO A 39 0.91 21.61 66.76
C PRO A 39 -0.16 22.66 67.11
N SER A 40 0.23 23.70 67.84
CA SER A 40 -0.64 24.79 68.31
C SER A 40 -0.63 26.03 67.41
N LEU A 41 0.15 26.08 66.33
CA LEU A 41 0.21 27.27 65.48
C LEU A 41 -1.03 27.40 64.57
N GLY A 42 -1.75 28.51 64.70
CA GLY A 42 -2.67 28.97 63.65
C GLY A 42 -1.92 29.45 62.39
N SER A 43 -2.62 29.52 61.24
CA SER A 43 -2.11 30.06 59.96
C SER A 43 -1.35 31.39 60.13
N GLU A 44 -1.89 32.28 60.96
CA GLU A 44 -1.34 33.64 61.15
C GLU A 44 -0.16 33.68 62.13
N GLU A 45 -0.10 32.77 63.09
CA GLU A 45 1.05 32.65 64.02
C GLU A 45 2.25 32.03 63.31
N SER A 46 2.02 31.07 62.42
CA SER A 46 3.07 30.47 61.58
C SER A 46 3.69 31.47 60.62
N LYS A 47 2.87 32.34 60.02
CA LYS A 47 3.37 33.42 59.16
C LYS A 47 4.22 34.42 59.95
N LYS A 48 3.79 34.81 61.16
CA LYS A 48 4.55 35.73 62.03
C LYS A 48 5.89 35.14 62.45
N ILE A 49 5.91 33.89 62.92
CA ILE A 49 7.16 33.22 63.32
C ILE A 49 8.12 33.09 62.14
N LYS A 50 7.64 32.79 60.93
CA LYS A 50 8.49 32.76 59.73
C LYS A 50 9.04 34.14 59.38
N GLN A 51 8.23 35.19 59.55
CA GLN A 51 8.65 36.57 59.31
C GLN A 51 9.74 36.98 60.32
N ASP A 52 9.55 36.68 61.61
CA ASP A 52 10.57 36.92 62.63
C ASP A 52 11.88 36.16 62.31
N ILE A 53 11.82 34.89 61.89
CA ILE A 53 13.00 34.10 61.51
C ILE A 53 13.76 34.74 60.34
N TYR A 54 13.05 35.37 59.40
CA TYR A 54 13.67 36.08 58.29
C TYR A 54 14.28 37.42 58.74
N ASP A 55 13.53 38.23 59.51
CA ASP A 55 13.94 39.55 59.95
C ASP A 55 15.17 39.50 60.88
N TYR A 56 15.30 38.43 61.69
CA TYR A 56 16.50 38.16 62.49
C TYR A 56 17.65 37.47 61.72
N GLY A 57 17.53 37.32 60.39
CA GLY A 57 18.61 36.81 59.52
C GLY A 57 18.92 35.31 59.66
N LEU A 58 18.11 34.55 60.41
CA LEU A 58 18.35 33.12 60.65
C LEU A 58 18.26 32.30 59.36
N THR A 59 17.42 32.70 58.41
CA THR A 59 17.33 32.11 57.06
C THR A 59 18.63 32.32 56.25
N GLN A 60 19.28 33.47 56.40
CA GLN A 60 20.56 33.79 55.76
C GLN A 60 21.70 32.97 56.37
N TYR A 61 21.68 32.76 57.70
CA TYR A 61 22.61 31.83 58.35
C TYR A 61 22.44 30.39 57.87
N CYS A 62 21.20 29.90 57.73
CA CYS A 62 20.93 28.60 57.11
C CYS A 62 21.50 28.51 55.69
N LEU A 63 21.32 29.55 54.88
CA LEU A 63 21.85 29.64 53.53
C LEU A 63 23.39 29.57 53.48
N LEU A 64 24.06 30.28 54.40
CA LEU A 64 25.52 30.29 54.51
C LEU A 64 26.07 28.92 54.93
N VAL A 65 25.40 28.25 55.89
CA VAL A 65 25.81 26.92 56.36
C VAL A 65 25.73 25.88 55.24
N LEU A 66 24.70 25.95 54.39
CA LEU A 66 24.53 25.03 53.25
C LEU A 66 25.58 25.21 52.13
N ARG A 67 26.32 26.33 52.11
CA ARG A 67 27.45 26.54 51.19
C ARG A 67 28.73 25.86 51.64
N GLN A 68 28.88 25.61 52.94
CA GLN A 68 30.13 25.09 53.53
C GLN A 68 30.40 23.63 53.15
N ASP A 69 31.60 23.14 53.45
CA ASP A 69 31.97 21.74 53.27
C ASP A 69 31.39 20.87 54.40
N HIS A 70 30.32 20.14 54.07
CA HIS A 70 29.53 19.33 55.00
C HIS A 70 30.26 18.16 55.66
N SER A 71 31.49 17.84 55.23
CA SER A 71 32.37 16.89 55.92
C SER A 71 32.98 17.46 57.21
N ARG A 72 33.00 18.78 57.37
CA ARG A 72 33.54 19.49 58.54
C ARG A 72 32.46 20.03 59.47
N LEU A 73 31.20 20.01 59.05
CA LEU A 73 30.06 20.44 59.85
C LEU A 73 29.80 19.46 60.99
N ARG A 74 29.54 19.99 62.19
CA ARG A 74 29.13 19.21 63.35
C ARG A 74 27.75 18.60 63.09
N GLY A 75 27.66 17.27 63.07
CA GLY A 75 26.44 16.55 62.67
C GLY A 75 26.34 16.20 61.17
N GLY A 76 27.39 16.52 60.38
CA GLY A 76 27.61 16.00 59.03
C GLY A 76 26.49 16.26 58.01
N TRP A 77 26.31 15.32 57.09
CA TRP A 77 25.33 15.41 55.99
C TRP A 77 23.88 15.35 56.45
N ALA A 78 23.59 14.67 57.57
CA ALA A 78 22.25 14.61 58.15
C ALA A 78 21.77 16.01 58.58
N THR A 79 22.66 16.79 59.21
CA THR A 79 22.37 18.16 59.63
C THR A 79 22.13 19.06 58.43
N ALA A 80 22.94 18.90 57.37
CA ALA A 80 22.76 19.66 56.12
C ALA A 80 21.40 19.39 55.46
N ALA A 81 20.98 18.12 55.39
CA ALA A 81 19.68 17.75 54.82
C ALA A 81 18.49 18.29 55.64
N GLN A 82 18.61 18.30 56.98
CA GLN A 82 17.59 18.88 57.85
C GLN A 82 17.55 20.41 57.78
N LEU A 83 18.71 21.08 57.64
CA LEU A 83 18.74 22.53 57.42
C LEU A 83 18.15 22.92 56.06
N ALA A 84 18.36 22.10 55.02
CA ALA A 84 17.70 22.26 53.73
C ALA A 84 16.16 22.20 53.84
N GLU A 85 15.65 21.23 54.60
CA GLU A 85 14.23 21.09 54.90
C GLU A 85 13.70 22.33 55.65
N ILE A 86 14.36 22.73 56.75
CA ILE A 86 13.99 23.92 57.53
C ILE A 86 13.99 25.18 56.65
N LEU A 87 15.04 25.39 55.85
CA LEU A 87 15.13 26.53 54.94
C LEU A 87 13.94 26.56 53.98
N SER A 88 13.57 25.42 53.38
CA SER A 88 12.43 25.34 52.48
C SER A 88 11.09 25.65 53.17
N HIS A 89 10.89 25.17 54.40
CA HIS A 89 9.67 25.43 55.17
C HIS A 89 9.55 26.89 55.64
N CYS A 90 10.67 27.53 55.98
CA CYS A 90 10.69 28.95 56.32
C CYS A 90 10.31 29.79 55.10
N CYS A 91 10.84 29.47 53.92
CA CYS A 91 10.64 30.27 52.71
C CYS A 91 9.22 30.20 52.13
N VAL A 92 8.49 29.09 52.35
CA VAL A 92 7.16 28.88 51.76
C VAL A 92 6.06 29.46 52.67
N GLY A 93 5.21 30.31 52.08
CA GLY A 93 4.11 30.99 52.79
C GLY A 93 4.48 32.31 53.47
N LEU A 94 5.68 32.85 53.16
CA LEU A 94 6.10 34.20 53.53
C LEU A 94 5.58 35.22 52.50
N GLU A 95 4.85 36.23 52.95
CA GLU A 95 4.48 37.41 52.17
C GLU A 95 5.28 38.61 52.69
N MET A 96 6.37 38.95 52.01
CA MET A 96 7.27 40.04 52.44
C MET A 96 6.63 41.40 52.18
N LYS A 97 6.59 42.25 53.21
CA LYS A 97 6.11 43.64 53.14
C LYS A 97 7.24 44.66 52.92
N GLU A 98 8.47 44.30 53.26
CA GLU A 98 9.68 45.11 53.09
C GLU A 98 10.61 44.39 52.10
N ASP A 99 11.10 45.12 51.09
CA ASP A 99 12.02 44.69 50.03
C ASP A 99 11.75 43.31 49.38
N PRO A 100 10.58 43.14 48.72
CA PRO A 100 10.22 41.87 48.07
C PRO A 100 11.21 41.48 46.95
N GLU A 101 11.81 42.46 46.27
CA GLU A 101 12.75 42.21 45.17
C GLU A 101 14.00 41.45 45.62
N GLU A 102 14.57 41.80 46.78
CA GLU A 102 15.75 41.10 47.30
C GLU A 102 15.44 39.65 47.67
N PHE A 103 14.27 39.40 48.24
CA PHE A 103 13.83 38.06 48.60
C PHE A 103 13.56 37.18 47.37
N TYR A 104 12.75 37.68 46.42
CA TYR A 104 12.32 36.90 45.26
C TYR A 104 13.40 36.78 44.17
N GLU A 105 14.22 37.81 43.93
CA GLU A 105 15.21 37.79 42.83
C GLU A 105 16.59 37.27 43.26
N LYS A 106 17.00 37.48 44.53
CA LYS A 106 18.35 37.11 44.99
C LYS A 106 18.35 35.95 45.97
N PHE A 107 17.56 36.05 47.05
CA PHE A 107 17.61 35.06 48.13
C PHE A 107 17.06 33.70 47.70
N LEU A 108 15.84 33.66 47.13
CA LEU A 108 15.20 32.40 46.74
C LEU A 108 15.96 31.63 45.64
N PRO A 109 16.44 32.25 44.55
CA PRO A 109 17.30 31.57 43.58
C PRO A 109 18.60 31.05 44.21
N SER A 110 19.25 31.85 45.07
CA SER A 110 20.46 31.40 45.78
C SER A 110 20.18 30.23 46.73
N ALA A 111 18.99 30.15 47.33
CA ALA A 111 18.59 29.02 48.16
C ALA A 111 18.50 27.74 47.31
N ILE A 112 17.88 27.82 46.13
CA ILE A 112 17.81 26.70 45.19
C ILE A 112 19.18 26.26 44.73
N ASP A 113 20.05 27.21 44.35
CA ASP A 113 21.40 26.88 43.88
C ASP A 113 22.17 26.09 44.93
N ASN A 114 22.12 26.53 46.19
CA ASN A 114 22.79 25.85 47.30
C ASN A 114 22.18 24.45 47.54
N LEU A 115 20.85 24.31 47.46
CA LEU A 115 20.16 23.02 47.60
C LEU A 115 20.53 22.05 46.47
N LEU A 116 20.62 22.53 45.23
CA LEU A 116 21.03 21.72 44.07
C LEU A 116 22.50 21.29 44.20
N VAL A 117 23.38 22.18 44.64
CA VAL A 117 24.79 21.84 44.92
C VAL A 117 24.90 20.80 46.03
N LEU A 118 24.12 20.94 47.10
CA LEU A 118 24.05 19.94 48.18
C LEU A 118 23.55 18.59 47.64
N GLY A 119 22.47 18.58 46.86
CA GLY A 119 21.96 17.40 46.19
C GLY A 119 23.02 16.70 45.34
N LYS A 120 23.78 17.46 44.54
CA LYS A 120 24.87 16.94 43.70
C LYS A 120 25.98 16.30 44.53
N ARG A 121 26.38 16.96 45.63
CA ARG A 121 27.40 16.42 46.55
C ARG A 121 26.92 15.11 47.20
N LEU A 122 25.66 15.05 47.62
CA LEU A 122 25.04 13.84 48.18
C LEU A 122 24.96 12.71 47.15
N GLN A 123 24.52 12.99 45.93
CA GLN A 123 24.47 12.03 44.84
C GLN A 123 25.87 11.47 44.51
N ALA A 124 26.89 12.33 44.43
CA ALA A 124 28.27 11.89 44.19
C ALA A 124 28.82 11.00 45.33
N ARG A 125 28.41 11.24 46.58
CA ARG A 125 28.77 10.41 47.73
C ARG A 125 28.01 9.09 47.75
N PHE A 126 26.72 9.11 47.42
CA PHE A 126 25.90 7.91 47.26
C PHE A 126 26.51 6.95 46.21
N ILE A 127 26.87 7.47 45.04
CA ILE A 127 27.48 6.67 43.96
C ILE A 127 28.83 6.07 44.40
N ARG A 128 29.60 6.77 45.23
CA ARG A 128 30.91 6.30 45.73
C ARG A 128 30.84 5.41 46.97
N ALA A 129 29.70 5.38 47.68
CA ALA A 129 29.56 4.59 48.89
C ALA A 129 29.61 3.10 48.56
N ILE A 130 30.35 2.32 49.35
CA ILE A 130 30.48 0.86 49.14
C ILE A 130 29.56 0.09 50.09
N LYS A 131 29.32 0.61 51.30
CA LYS A 131 28.49 -0.05 52.31
C LYS A 131 27.01 0.28 52.12
N ASP A 132 26.16 -0.73 52.21
CA ASP A 132 24.71 -0.57 51.99
C ASP A 132 24.03 0.35 53.01
N LYS A 133 24.46 0.33 54.27
CA LYS A 133 23.95 1.25 55.31
C LYS A 133 24.24 2.72 54.96
N GLU A 134 25.48 3.01 54.58
CA GLU A 134 25.89 4.35 54.18
C GLU A 134 25.15 4.79 52.90
N LYS A 135 24.93 3.88 51.94
CA LYS A 135 24.11 4.15 50.76
C LYS A 135 22.67 4.53 51.12
N GLN A 136 22.03 3.78 52.01
CA GLN A 136 20.67 4.08 52.46
C GLN A 136 20.59 5.45 53.15
N ASP A 137 21.56 5.78 54.00
CA ASP A 137 21.63 7.08 54.66
C ASP A 137 21.80 8.23 53.65
N PHE A 138 22.73 8.10 52.70
CA PHE A 138 22.92 9.11 51.66
C PHE A 138 21.72 9.26 50.72
N LEU A 139 21.05 8.16 50.38
CA LEU A 139 19.82 8.19 49.59
C LEU A 139 18.70 8.89 50.35
N HIS A 140 18.55 8.61 51.64
CA HIS A 140 17.57 9.26 52.50
C HIS A 140 17.82 10.77 52.58
N TRP A 141 19.07 11.20 52.83
CA TRP A 141 19.41 12.62 52.85
C TRP A 141 19.22 13.28 51.48
N PHE A 142 19.52 12.59 50.39
CA PHE A 142 19.28 13.07 49.03
C PHE A 142 17.77 13.24 48.75
N GLN A 143 16.93 12.30 49.21
CA GLN A 143 15.48 12.43 49.14
C GLN A 143 14.96 13.61 49.96
N THR A 144 15.49 13.83 51.17
CA THR A 144 15.11 14.98 52.01
C THR A 144 15.44 16.30 51.30
N VAL A 145 16.63 16.43 50.71
CA VAL A 145 17.03 17.64 49.97
C VAL A 145 16.20 17.83 48.71
N THR A 146 15.94 16.78 47.93
CA THR A 146 15.10 16.88 46.72
C THR A 146 13.64 17.18 47.04
N ASN A 147 13.12 16.67 48.15
CA ASN A 147 11.80 17.05 48.67
C ASN A 147 11.77 18.52 49.12
N ALA A 148 12.81 19.02 49.78
CA ALA A 148 12.93 20.43 50.14
C ALA A 148 12.95 21.35 48.90
N ILE A 149 13.65 20.94 47.83
CA ILE A 149 13.61 21.65 46.54
C ILE A 149 12.18 21.64 45.98
N CYS A 150 11.51 20.48 45.97
CA CYS A 150 10.12 20.38 45.51
C CYS A 150 9.17 21.27 46.30
N TRP A 151 9.29 21.28 47.63
CA TRP A 151 8.47 22.10 48.51
C TRP A 151 8.65 23.60 48.20
N LEU A 152 9.88 24.03 47.96
CA LEU A 152 10.21 25.42 47.71
C LEU A 152 9.58 25.95 46.39
N PHE A 153 9.72 25.20 45.29
CA PHE A 153 9.13 25.64 44.01
C PHE A 153 7.62 25.36 43.90
N ASP A 154 7.06 24.47 44.73
CA ASP A 154 5.61 24.31 44.88
C ASP A 154 4.98 25.54 45.53
N GLY A 155 5.65 26.13 46.52
CA GLY A 155 5.26 27.42 47.11
C GLY A 155 5.53 28.63 46.21
N HIS A 156 6.62 28.61 45.45
CA HIS A 156 7.05 29.73 44.60
C HIS A 156 7.25 29.29 43.15
N ILE A 157 6.17 29.36 42.35
CA ILE A 157 6.10 28.84 40.97
C ILE A 157 7.20 29.38 40.04
N GLN A 158 7.66 30.63 40.27
CA GLN A 158 8.70 31.28 39.46
C GLN A 158 10.03 30.54 39.53
N LEU A 159 10.30 29.89 40.65
CA LEU A 159 11.54 29.18 40.90
C LEU A 159 11.68 27.90 40.07
N ALA A 160 10.58 27.35 39.56
CA ALA A 160 10.58 26.21 38.65
C ALA A 160 11.45 26.47 37.40
N ALA A 161 11.47 27.71 36.90
CA ALA A 161 12.34 28.13 35.81
C ALA A 161 13.82 28.16 36.22
N CYS A 162 14.11 28.71 37.41
CA CYS A 162 15.46 28.77 37.96
C CYS A 162 16.07 27.36 38.13
N VAL A 163 15.28 26.38 38.60
CA VAL A 163 15.75 24.99 38.75
C VAL A 163 16.13 24.39 37.41
N LEU A 164 15.29 24.54 36.37
CA LEU A 164 15.55 23.93 35.06
C LEU A 164 16.74 24.56 34.32
N GLN A 165 16.97 25.86 34.51
CA GLN A 165 18.09 26.58 33.90
C GLN A 165 19.42 26.35 34.63
N ASN A 166 19.40 25.77 35.83
CA ASN A 166 20.62 25.53 36.61
C ASN A 166 21.40 24.30 36.09
N ASP A 167 22.68 24.49 35.78
CA ASP A 167 23.58 23.44 35.30
C ASP A 167 23.69 22.23 36.26
N CYS A 168 23.60 22.47 37.57
CA CYS A 168 23.64 21.41 38.58
C CYS A 168 22.42 20.49 38.48
N PHE A 169 21.25 20.99 38.07
CA PHE A 169 20.07 20.16 37.86
C PHE A 169 20.26 19.21 36.67
N LEU A 170 20.80 19.71 35.55
CA LEU A 170 21.14 18.87 34.40
C LEU A 170 22.15 17.78 34.78
N GLN A 171 23.18 18.14 35.54
CA GLN A 171 24.17 17.17 36.02
C GLN A 171 23.58 16.14 36.99
N LEU A 172 22.63 16.54 37.83
CA LEU A 172 21.87 15.62 38.70
C LEU A 172 20.99 14.65 37.91
N LEU A 173 20.47 15.08 36.76
CA LEU A 173 19.65 14.25 35.88
C LEU A 173 20.51 13.25 35.07
N ILE A 174 21.73 13.64 34.69
CA ILE A 174 22.69 12.79 33.97
C ILE A 174 23.35 11.81 34.95
N THR A 175 22.63 10.73 35.28
CA THR A 175 23.12 9.60 36.07
C THR A 175 22.73 8.25 35.49
N ASP A 176 23.63 7.27 35.66
CA ASP A 176 23.36 5.86 35.32
C ASP A 176 22.71 5.08 36.48
N ASP A 177 22.74 5.65 37.69
CA ASP A 177 22.14 5.03 38.86
C ASP A 177 20.60 5.12 38.85
N VAL A 178 19.95 3.99 39.10
CA VAL A 178 18.50 3.82 38.96
C VAL A 178 17.72 4.66 39.98
N GLU A 179 18.13 4.65 41.25
CA GLU A 179 17.38 5.27 42.34
C GLU A 179 17.43 6.79 42.25
N THR A 180 18.64 7.33 42.08
CA THR A 180 18.84 8.78 41.93
C THR A 180 18.23 9.31 40.63
N ALA A 181 18.27 8.55 39.53
CA ALA A 181 17.60 8.92 38.29
C ALA A 181 16.08 9.00 38.47
N ILE A 182 15.45 8.05 39.18
CA ILE A 182 14.01 8.06 39.44
C ILE A 182 13.62 9.28 40.29
N ILE A 183 14.40 9.60 41.33
CA ILE A 183 14.17 10.77 42.18
C ILE A 183 14.30 12.06 41.35
N MET A 184 15.34 12.22 40.53
CA MET A 184 15.48 13.43 39.72
C MET A 184 14.43 13.55 38.62
N MET A 185 14.00 12.43 38.03
CA MET A 185 12.86 12.41 37.12
C MET A 185 11.54 12.76 37.82
N SER A 186 11.36 12.39 39.09
CA SER A 186 10.17 12.80 39.85
C SER A 186 10.17 14.29 40.17
N VAL A 187 11.34 14.88 40.48
CA VAL A 187 11.50 16.33 40.60
C VAL A 187 11.13 17.03 39.29
N LEU A 188 11.63 16.55 38.14
CA LEU A 188 11.27 17.09 36.82
C LEU A 188 9.77 16.97 36.54
N HIS A 189 9.15 15.86 36.95
CA HIS A 189 7.72 15.65 36.81
C HIS A 189 6.91 16.64 37.65
N ASN A 190 7.35 16.92 38.88
CA ASN A 190 6.70 17.90 39.77
C ASN A 190 6.81 19.33 39.19
N ILE A 191 7.98 19.71 38.69
CA ILE A 191 8.18 21.00 37.99
C ILE A 191 7.17 21.17 36.86
N LEU A 192 7.05 20.14 36.00
CA LEU A 192 6.12 20.12 34.87
C LEU A 192 4.64 20.16 35.29
N ARG A 193 4.32 19.58 36.45
CA ARG A 193 2.95 19.57 36.99
C ARG A 193 2.54 20.95 37.52
N ILE A 194 3.44 21.65 38.21
CA ILE A 194 3.16 22.94 38.84
C ILE A 194 3.18 24.06 37.80
N ASN A 195 4.13 24.01 36.86
CA ASN A 195 4.21 24.99 35.80
C ASN A 195 4.49 24.32 34.45
N SER A 196 3.40 24.01 33.76
CA SER A 196 3.41 23.41 32.43
C SER A 196 4.06 24.31 31.36
N SER A 197 4.15 25.63 31.62
CA SER A 197 4.68 26.60 30.66
C SER A 197 6.20 26.81 30.74
N VAL A 198 6.87 26.35 31.81
CA VAL A 198 8.31 26.57 32.01
C VAL A 198 9.13 26.03 30.84
N PHE A 199 8.78 24.85 30.33
CA PHE A 199 9.48 24.23 29.19
C PHE A 199 9.43 25.06 27.89
N LEU A 200 8.53 26.04 27.77
CA LEU A 200 8.48 26.98 26.65
C LEU A 200 9.30 28.26 26.91
N GLN A 201 9.60 28.56 28.18
CA GLN A 201 10.36 29.74 28.61
C GLN A 201 11.86 29.46 28.73
N VAL A 202 12.24 28.19 28.91
CA VAL A 202 13.62 27.74 29.00
C VAL A 202 14.32 27.80 27.63
N ASP A 203 15.62 28.03 27.63
CA ASP A 203 16.44 28.07 26.43
C ASP A 203 16.43 26.74 25.67
N LYS A 204 16.60 26.80 24.35
CA LYS A 204 16.54 25.60 23.51
C LYS A 204 17.66 24.60 23.82
N ALA A 205 18.81 25.05 24.33
CA ALA A 205 19.95 24.18 24.57
C ALA A 205 19.69 23.27 25.78
N THR A 206 19.27 23.83 26.92
CA THR A 206 18.91 23.05 28.10
C THR A 206 17.68 22.16 27.85
N LEU A 207 16.66 22.64 27.11
CA LEU A 207 15.52 21.83 26.69
C LEU A 207 15.98 20.57 25.93
N HIS A 208 16.85 20.75 24.93
CA HIS A 208 17.38 19.61 24.17
C HIS A 208 18.20 18.68 25.06
N SER A 209 19.04 19.20 25.95
CA SER A 209 19.82 18.36 26.89
C SER A 209 18.92 17.50 27.78
N ILE A 210 17.82 18.06 28.31
CA ILE A 210 16.84 17.30 29.12
C ILE A 210 16.17 16.22 28.28
N LEU A 211 15.73 16.54 27.06
CA LEU A 211 15.08 15.57 26.17
C LEU A 211 16.04 14.48 25.69
N ASP A 212 17.26 14.86 25.34
CA ASP A 212 18.35 13.96 24.94
C ASP A 212 18.65 12.97 26.08
N GLU A 213 18.72 13.44 27.32
CA GLU A 213 18.94 12.58 28.49
C GLU A 213 17.76 11.63 28.75
N LEU A 214 16.50 12.10 28.68
CA LEU A 214 15.33 11.23 28.86
C LEU A 214 15.23 10.14 27.78
N VAL A 215 15.52 10.50 26.53
CA VAL A 215 15.55 9.55 25.40
C VAL A 215 16.74 8.60 25.52
N TYR A 216 17.90 9.10 25.94
CA TYR A 216 19.07 8.27 26.22
C TYR A 216 18.73 7.22 27.28
N LYS A 217 18.19 7.62 28.43
CA LYS A 217 17.75 6.68 29.49
C LYS A 217 16.74 5.65 28.98
N LEU A 218 15.82 6.03 28.09
CA LEU A 218 14.87 5.08 27.47
C LEU A 218 15.52 4.09 26.50
N SER A 219 16.65 4.47 25.89
CA SER A 219 17.37 3.64 24.93
C SER A 219 18.43 2.76 25.59
N SER A 220 19.07 3.23 26.67
CA SER A 220 20.19 2.56 27.33
C SER A 220 19.75 1.64 28.46
N THR A 221 18.66 1.97 29.18
CA THR A 221 18.24 1.19 30.35
C THR A 221 17.35 0.00 30.00
N THR A 222 17.50 -1.08 30.75
CA THR A 222 16.61 -2.26 30.67
C THR A 222 15.56 -2.28 31.78
N ASN A 223 15.76 -1.47 32.82
CA ASN A 223 14.93 -1.42 34.02
C ASN A 223 13.54 -0.79 33.73
N PRO A 224 12.43 -1.51 34.00
CA PRO A 224 11.09 -1.02 33.72
C PRO A 224 10.70 0.23 34.52
N ALA A 225 11.25 0.44 35.72
CA ALA A 225 10.92 1.61 36.54
C ALA A 225 11.44 2.91 35.91
N VAL A 226 12.68 2.90 35.44
CA VAL A 226 13.30 4.04 34.74
C VAL A 226 12.61 4.28 33.40
N GLY A 227 12.34 3.21 32.64
CA GLY A 227 11.59 3.30 31.39
C GLY A 227 10.17 3.88 31.59
N SER A 228 9.46 3.46 32.64
CA SER A 228 8.13 4.00 32.96
C SER A 228 8.18 5.48 33.36
N ALA A 229 9.15 5.88 34.18
CA ALA A 229 9.30 7.27 34.60
C ALA A 229 9.62 8.20 33.41
N ALA A 230 10.58 7.79 32.56
CA ALA A 230 10.97 8.56 31.39
C ALA A 230 9.85 8.62 30.32
N THR A 231 9.13 7.52 30.08
CA THR A 231 7.97 7.54 29.16
C THR A 231 6.84 8.44 29.67
N LYS A 232 6.53 8.40 30.97
CA LYS A 232 5.53 9.31 31.58
C LYS A 232 5.94 10.77 31.44
N LEU A 233 7.21 11.09 31.67
CA LEU A 233 7.74 12.44 31.48
C LEU A 233 7.63 12.90 30.02
N LEU A 234 8.09 12.09 29.06
CA LEU A 234 7.96 12.42 27.64
C LEU A 234 6.51 12.57 27.21
N LEU A 235 5.59 11.78 27.78
CA LEU A 235 4.16 11.90 27.53
C LEU A 235 3.60 13.22 28.08
N VAL A 236 4.02 13.64 29.28
CA VAL A 236 3.65 14.95 29.83
C VAL A 236 4.18 16.05 28.91
N VAL A 237 5.46 16.03 28.54
CA VAL A 237 6.08 17.00 27.63
C VAL A 237 5.35 17.06 26.29
N ALA A 238 5.01 15.91 25.71
CA ALA A 238 4.27 15.85 24.45
C ALA A 238 2.86 16.44 24.54
N LYS A 239 2.24 16.45 25.73
CA LYS A 239 0.93 17.09 25.96
C LYS A 239 1.02 18.62 26.12
N LEU A 240 2.19 19.17 26.41
CA LEU A 240 2.35 20.62 26.68
C LEU A 240 2.17 21.46 25.41
N SER A 241 2.77 21.05 24.29
CA SER A 241 2.64 21.81 23.04
C SER A 241 2.89 20.96 21.79
N LYS A 242 2.25 21.34 20.68
CA LYS A 242 2.48 20.70 19.37
C LYS A 242 3.91 20.90 18.86
N GLN A 243 4.54 22.04 19.18
CA GLN A 243 5.94 22.30 18.79
C GLN A 243 6.91 21.29 19.41
N LEU A 244 6.68 20.91 20.66
CA LEU A 244 7.48 19.88 21.34
C LEU A 244 7.25 18.49 20.74
N VAL A 245 6.01 18.16 20.33
CA VAL A 245 5.72 16.91 19.59
C VAL A 245 6.48 16.85 18.26
N GLN A 246 6.55 17.97 17.54
CA GLN A 246 7.33 18.09 16.29
C GLN A 246 8.83 17.92 16.52
N LEU A 247 9.38 18.52 17.58
CA LEU A 247 10.77 18.32 17.97
C LEU A 247 11.05 16.86 18.33
N LEU A 248 10.16 16.23 19.12
CA LEU A 248 10.29 14.84 19.51
C LEU A 248 10.22 13.88 18.31
N THR A 249 9.30 14.14 17.37
CA THR A 249 9.17 13.33 16.14
C THR A 249 10.31 13.56 15.15
N ALA A 250 10.87 14.77 15.06
CA ALA A 250 11.98 15.07 14.17
C ALA A 250 13.29 14.40 14.65
N ARG A 251 13.58 14.45 15.96
CA ARG A 251 14.87 13.98 16.50
C ARG A 251 14.85 12.54 17.02
N TYR A 252 13.76 12.07 17.61
CA TYR A 252 13.79 10.84 18.43
C TYR A 252 12.86 9.72 17.97
N LYS A 253 12.15 9.89 16.85
CA LYS A 253 11.18 8.92 16.33
C LYS A 253 11.74 7.49 16.12
N GLY A 254 13.02 7.37 15.80
CA GLY A 254 13.68 6.07 15.59
C GLY A 254 14.18 5.39 16.87
N LEU A 255 14.32 6.14 17.97
CA LEU A 255 14.93 5.67 19.22
C LEU A 255 13.89 5.11 20.21
N LEU A 256 12.64 5.54 20.10
CA LEU A 256 11.52 5.04 20.88
C LEU A 256 11.05 3.68 20.32
N ASN A 257 11.78 2.62 20.68
CA ASN A 257 11.63 1.27 20.13
C ASN A 257 10.55 0.44 20.86
N LYS A 258 10.07 -0.62 20.19
CA LYS A 258 9.13 -1.63 20.70
C LYS A 258 9.69 -2.51 21.84
N GLN A 259 10.90 -2.25 22.33
CA GLN A 259 11.54 -3.03 23.40
C GLN A 259 10.80 -2.95 24.74
N TRP A 260 9.91 -1.98 24.89
CA TRP A 260 9.14 -1.74 26.10
C TRP A 260 7.75 -2.39 26.09
N THR A 261 7.37 -3.08 25.00
CA THR A 261 6.07 -3.77 24.93
C THR A 261 6.01 -4.94 25.91
N GLY A 262 5.04 -4.93 26.81
CA GLY A 262 4.81 -5.99 27.81
C GLY A 262 5.54 -5.78 29.14
N LYS A 263 6.10 -4.59 29.40
CA LYS A 263 6.80 -4.27 30.67
C LYS A 263 5.94 -3.52 31.70
N GLY A 264 4.62 -3.47 31.52
CA GLY A 264 3.66 -2.99 32.54
C GLY A 264 3.28 -1.51 32.48
N PHE A 265 3.76 -0.75 31.48
CA PHE A 265 3.39 0.66 31.23
C PHE A 265 3.02 0.90 29.75
N ASP A 266 2.47 -0.14 29.11
CA ASP A 266 2.12 -0.13 27.69
C ASP A 266 1.08 0.94 27.35
N ARG A 267 0.23 1.33 28.31
CA ARG A 267 -0.78 2.37 28.10
C ARG A 267 -0.12 3.73 27.84
N GLU A 268 0.81 4.13 28.70
CA GLU A 268 1.53 5.40 28.59
C GLU A 268 2.44 5.40 27.36
N LEU A 269 3.10 4.28 27.09
CA LEU A 269 3.91 4.08 25.90
C LEU A 269 3.07 4.23 24.63
N ASN A 270 1.92 3.55 24.54
CA ASN A 270 1.03 3.63 23.39
C ASN A 270 0.44 5.03 23.22
N GLN A 271 0.06 5.72 24.29
CA GLN A 271 -0.40 7.11 24.21
C GLN A 271 0.69 8.05 23.66
N LEU A 272 1.94 7.88 24.09
CA LEU A 272 3.07 8.66 23.58
C LEU A 272 3.31 8.34 22.09
N LEU A 273 3.34 7.06 21.73
CA LEU A 273 3.51 6.62 20.34
C LEU A 273 2.37 7.15 19.48
N ASP A 274 1.12 7.02 19.91
CA ASP A 274 -0.04 7.55 19.20
C ASP A 274 0.12 9.04 18.93
N MET A 275 0.48 9.88 19.92
CA MET A 275 0.70 11.30 19.67
C MET A 275 1.85 11.58 18.68
N LEU A 276 2.94 10.82 18.75
CA LEU A 276 4.08 10.95 17.83
C LEU A 276 3.78 10.41 16.42
N TYR A 277 2.88 9.44 16.27
CA TYR A 277 2.50 8.87 14.98
C TYR A 277 1.26 9.54 14.35
N LEU A 278 0.41 10.18 15.16
CA LEU A 278 -0.83 10.84 14.73
C LEU A 278 -0.56 12.14 13.96
N GLU A 279 0.56 12.83 14.19
CA GLU A 279 0.88 14.09 13.49
C GLU A 279 1.30 13.90 12.00
N LYS A 280 1.40 12.66 11.51
CA LYS A 280 1.49 12.32 10.07
C LYS A 280 0.23 11.62 9.52
N SER A 281 -0.89 11.67 10.25
CA SER A 281 -2.12 10.95 9.90
C SER A 281 -3.10 11.68 8.96
N SER A 282 -2.71 12.75 8.27
CA SER A 282 -3.52 13.27 7.15
C SER A 282 -3.34 12.49 5.82
N GLY A 283 -2.82 11.25 5.86
CA GLY A 283 -2.98 10.34 4.71
C GLY A 283 -2.02 9.16 4.63
N LYS A 284 -0.79 9.23 5.17
CA LYS A 284 0.23 8.19 4.89
C LYS A 284 0.02 6.88 5.65
N GLY A 285 -0.40 6.91 6.91
CA GLY A 285 -0.61 5.69 7.71
C GLY A 285 -1.80 4.86 7.25
N GLU A 286 -2.92 5.52 6.97
CA GLU A 286 -4.12 4.89 6.45
C GLU A 286 -3.89 4.35 5.03
N MET A 287 -3.22 5.12 4.16
CA MET A 287 -2.83 4.66 2.82
C MET A 287 -1.92 3.42 2.89
N GLN A 288 -1.03 3.33 3.88
CA GLN A 288 -0.11 2.20 4.02
C GLN A 288 -0.81 0.95 4.56
N LYS A 289 -1.78 1.11 5.49
CA LYS A 289 -2.67 0.02 5.92
C LYS A 289 -3.58 -0.45 4.80
N GLN A 290 -4.19 0.48 4.05
CA GLN A 290 -4.99 0.18 2.86
C GLN A 290 -4.15 -0.47 1.76
N HIS A 291 -2.91 -0.05 1.58
CA HIS A 291 -1.98 -0.68 0.65
C HIS A 291 -1.59 -2.09 1.08
N GLN A 292 -1.32 -2.33 2.37
CA GLN A 292 -1.09 -3.68 2.89
C GLN A 292 -2.32 -4.58 2.72
N ALA A 293 -3.51 -4.08 3.07
CA ALA A 293 -4.77 -4.80 2.87
C ALA A 293 -5.00 -5.10 1.38
N ALA A 294 -4.77 -4.12 0.50
CA ALA A 294 -4.85 -4.31 -0.94
C ALA A 294 -3.82 -5.34 -1.42
N CYS A 295 -2.59 -5.33 -0.93
CA CYS A 295 -1.57 -6.33 -1.25
C CYS A 295 -1.99 -7.75 -0.81
N ILE A 296 -2.60 -7.90 0.37
CA ILE A 296 -3.12 -9.19 0.85
C ILE A 296 -4.29 -9.66 -0.02
N ILE A 297 -5.25 -8.79 -0.33
CA ILE A 297 -6.39 -9.10 -1.21
C ILE A 297 -5.89 -9.47 -2.62
N GLN A 298 -4.91 -8.72 -3.14
CA GLN A 298 -4.31 -9.00 -4.44
C GLN A 298 -3.51 -10.30 -4.43
N ALA A 299 -2.75 -10.60 -3.37
CA ALA A 299 -1.98 -11.84 -3.26
C ALA A 299 -2.91 -13.06 -3.16
N THR A 300 -3.97 -12.96 -2.36
CA THR A 300 -4.99 -14.02 -2.22
C THR A 300 -5.76 -14.22 -3.52
N TRP A 301 -6.16 -13.15 -4.21
CA TRP A 301 -6.80 -13.21 -5.53
C TRP A 301 -5.88 -13.81 -6.60
N ARG A 302 -4.63 -13.34 -6.70
CA ARG A 302 -3.63 -13.90 -7.63
C ARG A 302 -3.42 -15.39 -7.33
N GLY A 303 -3.30 -15.77 -6.06
CA GLY A 303 -3.19 -17.17 -5.63
C GLY A 303 -4.43 -18.00 -6.02
N PHE A 304 -5.64 -17.47 -5.81
CA PHE A 304 -6.88 -18.11 -6.25
C PHE A 304 -6.94 -18.27 -7.77
N GLN A 305 -6.56 -17.24 -8.53
CA GLN A 305 -6.55 -17.27 -9.99
C GLN A 305 -5.57 -18.32 -10.51
N THR A 306 -4.37 -18.40 -9.94
CA THR A 306 -3.37 -19.44 -10.27
C THR A 306 -3.89 -20.83 -9.93
N ARG A 307 -4.44 -21.05 -8.73
CA ARG A 307 -5.05 -22.34 -8.36
C ARG A 307 -6.20 -22.74 -9.29
N ARG A 308 -7.04 -21.77 -9.71
CA ARG A 308 -8.12 -22.01 -10.67
C ARG A 308 -7.60 -22.38 -12.06
N ARG A 309 -6.49 -21.78 -12.52
CA ARG A 309 -5.81 -22.17 -13.77
C ARG A 309 -5.18 -23.56 -13.67
N LEU A 310 -4.48 -23.84 -12.57
CA LEU A 310 -3.88 -25.15 -12.30
C LEU A 310 -4.92 -26.26 -12.25
N LYS A 311 -6.11 -26.02 -11.66
CA LYS A 311 -7.22 -26.99 -11.70
C LYS A 311 -7.73 -27.28 -13.12
N LYS A 312 -7.60 -26.34 -14.06
CA LYS A 312 -8.04 -26.51 -15.45
C LYS A 312 -6.97 -27.13 -16.36
N LEU A 313 -5.68 -27.05 -15.99
CA LEU A 313 -4.57 -27.59 -16.77
C LEU A 313 -4.70 -29.10 -17.06
N PRO A 314 -5.07 -29.96 -16.09
CA PRO A 314 -5.30 -31.38 -16.37
C PRO A 314 -6.38 -31.63 -17.43
N GLN A 315 -7.44 -30.82 -17.45
CA GLN A 315 -8.50 -30.92 -18.48
C GLN A 315 -7.98 -30.51 -19.86
N ALA A 316 -7.17 -29.45 -19.94
CA ALA A 316 -6.55 -29.03 -21.20
C ALA A 316 -5.57 -30.09 -21.72
N VAL A 317 -4.72 -30.63 -20.85
CA VAL A 317 -3.75 -31.68 -21.19
C VAL A 317 -4.47 -32.95 -21.65
N THR A 318 -5.50 -33.39 -20.92
CA THR A 318 -6.28 -34.58 -21.34
C THR A 318 -7.02 -34.35 -22.65
N THR A 319 -7.52 -33.15 -22.91
CA THR A 319 -8.15 -32.81 -24.21
C THR A 319 -7.13 -32.86 -25.35
N LEU A 320 -5.94 -32.30 -25.14
CA LEU A 320 -4.85 -32.33 -26.13
C LEU A 320 -4.35 -33.76 -26.37
N GLN A 321 -4.18 -34.55 -25.32
CA GLN A 321 -3.81 -35.97 -25.44
C GLN A 321 -4.87 -36.76 -26.21
N ARG A 322 -6.16 -36.52 -25.94
CA ARG A 322 -7.28 -37.14 -26.69
C ARG A 322 -7.27 -36.73 -28.16
N SER A 323 -7.13 -35.43 -28.45
CA SER A 323 -7.09 -34.95 -29.85
C SER A 323 -5.88 -35.49 -30.59
N PHE A 324 -4.73 -35.57 -29.95
CA PHE A 324 -3.52 -36.16 -30.54
C PHE A 324 -3.70 -37.64 -30.85
N ARG A 325 -4.24 -38.41 -29.90
CA ARG A 325 -4.53 -39.85 -30.11
C ARG A 325 -5.54 -40.05 -31.25
N ALA A 326 -6.61 -39.27 -31.28
CA ALA A 326 -7.63 -39.33 -32.33
C ALA A 326 -7.05 -38.96 -33.71
N LYS A 327 -6.22 -37.90 -33.79
CA LYS A 327 -5.55 -37.51 -35.03
C LYS A 327 -4.62 -38.62 -35.53
N ARG A 328 -3.81 -39.19 -34.63
CA ARG A 328 -2.91 -40.30 -34.97
C ARG A 328 -3.66 -41.54 -35.42
N GLU A 329 -4.78 -41.86 -34.79
CA GLU A 329 -5.64 -42.97 -35.22
C GLU A 329 -6.26 -42.71 -36.60
N GLN A 330 -6.74 -41.49 -36.87
CA GLN A 330 -7.26 -41.11 -38.19
C GLN A 330 -6.19 -41.19 -39.28
N GLU A 331 -4.96 -40.73 -39.01
CA GLU A 331 -3.84 -40.81 -39.94
C GLU A 331 -3.51 -42.28 -40.27
N LEU A 332 -3.44 -43.14 -39.25
CA LEU A 332 -3.21 -44.58 -39.45
C LEU A 332 -4.35 -45.24 -40.24
N GLN A 333 -5.60 -44.92 -39.95
CA GLN A 333 -6.75 -45.42 -40.70
C GLN A 333 -6.74 -44.94 -42.15
N HIS A 334 -6.35 -43.68 -42.40
CA HIS A 334 -6.26 -43.13 -43.75
C HIS A 334 -5.15 -43.81 -44.55
N LEU A 335 -3.98 -44.01 -43.95
CA LEU A 335 -2.87 -44.75 -44.56
C LEU A 335 -3.24 -46.22 -44.83
N ALA A 336 -3.93 -46.88 -43.91
CA ALA A 336 -4.41 -48.24 -44.11
C ALA A 336 -5.39 -48.32 -45.29
N LYS A 337 -6.39 -47.42 -45.35
CA LYS A 337 -7.33 -47.33 -46.48
C LYS A 337 -6.63 -47.03 -47.80
N GLN A 338 -5.66 -46.13 -47.82
CA GLN A 338 -4.87 -45.85 -49.02
C GLN A 338 -4.15 -47.10 -49.52
N LYS A 339 -3.50 -47.86 -48.63
CA LYS A 339 -2.85 -49.12 -48.99
C LYS A 339 -3.85 -50.17 -49.49
N GLU A 340 -5.01 -50.29 -48.84
CA GLU A 340 -6.09 -51.18 -49.28
C GLU A 340 -6.61 -50.78 -50.68
N ASP A 341 -6.84 -49.49 -50.92
CA ASP A 341 -7.28 -48.96 -52.22
C ASP A 341 -6.23 -49.18 -53.31
N GLU A 342 -4.95 -48.98 -53.01
CA GLU A 342 -3.83 -49.26 -53.93
C GLU A 342 -3.75 -50.75 -54.25
N ALA A 343 -3.83 -51.62 -53.25
CA ALA A 343 -3.85 -53.07 -53.43
C ALA A 343 -5.05 -53.50 -54.29
N LEU A 344 -6.23 -52.93 -54.05
CA LEU A 344 -7.43 -53.20 -54.82
C LEU A 344 -7.30 -52.71 -56.27
N LYS A 345 -6.72 -51.52 -56.51
CA LYS A 345 -6.41 -51.03 -57.86
C LYS A 345 -5.48 -51.98 -58.61
N LEU A 346 -4.41 -52.43 -57.97
CA LEU A 346 -3.46 -53.40 -58.54
C LEU A 346 -4.16 -54.73 -58.85
N GLN A 347 -4.99 -55.23 -57.93
CA GLN A 347 -5.77 -56.45 -58.13
C GLN A 347 -6.74 -56.31 -59.32
N MET A 348 -7.46 -55.20 -59.43
CA MET A 348 -8.36 -54.92 -60.54
C MET A 348 -7.60 -54.81 -61.87
N GLN A 349 -6.42 -54.19 -61.88
CA GLN A 349 -5.57 -54.12 -63.08
C GLN A 349 -5.11 -55.51 -63.52
N LEU A 350 -4.64 -56.34 -62.58
CA LEU A 350 -4.26 -57.73 -62.86
C LEU A 350 -5.44 -58.56 -63.37
N GLN A 351 -6.62 -58.42 -62.77
CA GLN A 351 -7.85 -59.07 -63.24
C GLN A 351 -8.21 -58.63 -64.65
N ARG A 352 -8.14 -57.33 -64.96
CA ARG A 352 -8.37 -56.81 -66.32
C ARG A 352 -7.36 -57.37 -67.31
N GLN A 353 -6.07 -57.39 -66.99
CA GLN A 353 -5.04 -57.96 -67.85
C GLN A 353 -5.24 -59.46 -68.09
N ARG A 354 -5.59 -60.23 -67.07
CA ARG A 354 -5.92 -61.66 -67.21
C ARG A 354 -7.16 -61.86 -68.08
N ALA A 355 -8.22 -61.09 -67.85
CA ALA A 355 -9.44 -61.15 -68.65
C ALA A 355 -9.20 -60.77 -70.12
N MET A 356 -8.39 -59.74 -70.38
CA MET A 356 -7.99 -59.36 -71.75
C MET A 356 -7.19 -60.46 -72.44
N ARG A 357 -6.21 -61.06 -71.74
CA ARG A 357 -5.44 -62.20 -72.27
C ARG A 357 -6.35 -63.38 -72.63
N LEU A 358 -7.20 -63.79 -71.69
CA LEU A 358 -8.15 -64.89 -71.91
C LEU A 358 -9.13 -64.58 -73.05
N PHE A 359 -9.57 -63.33 -73.18
CA PHE A 359 -10.41 -62.89 -74.29
C PHE A 359 -9.67 -63.00 -75.63
N HIS A 360 -8.44 -62.50 -75.74
CA HIS A 360 -7.63 -62.62 -76.95
C HIS A 360 -7.31 -64.07 -77.30
N GLU A 361 -6.98 -64.93 -76.33
CA GLU A 361 -6.77 -66.36 -76.53
C GLU A 361 -8.01 -67.05 -77.11
N ARG A 362 -9.20 -66.75 -76.55
CA ARG A 362 -10.48 -67.27 -77.08
C ARG A 362 -10.76 -66.76 -78.48
N GLN A 363 -10.47 -65.49 -78.76
CA GLN A 363 -10.67 -64.92 -80.09
C GLN A 363 -9.74 -65.54 -81.13
N LEU A 364 -8.47 -65.77 -80.78
CA LEU A 364 -7.50 -66.48 -81.65
C LEU A 364 -7.96 -67.92 -81.93
N ALA A 365 -8.33 -68.67 -80.89
CA ALA A 365 -8.82 -70.05 -81.04
C ALA A 365 -10.10 -70.14 -81.89
N LEU A 366 -10.96 -69.12 -81.85
CA LEU A 366 -12.14 -69.03 -82.73
C LEU A 366 -11.71 -68.75 -84.17
N LEU A 367 -10.80 -67.78 -84.39
CA LEU A 367 -10.31 -67.45 -85.73
C LEU A 367 -9.58 -68.62 -86.41
N GLU A 368 -8.82 -69.43 -85.65
CA GLU A 368 -8.18 -70.67 -86.14
C GLU A 368 -9.19 -71.70 -86.66
N ARG A 369 -10.42 -71.71 -86.12
CA ARG A 369 -11.48 -72.66 -86.49
C ARG A 369 -12.38 -72.16 -87.63
N VAL A 370 -12.44 -70.84 -87.86
CA VAL A 370 -13.30 -70.24 -88.88
C VAL A 370 -12.66 -70.38 -90.26
N HIS A 371 -13.42 -70.89 -91.23
CA HIS A 371 -12.94 -71.01 -92.61
C HIS A 371 -12.69 -69.63 -93.25
N ALA A 372 -11.62 -69.47 -94.04
CA ALA A 372 -11.16 -68.19 -94.57
C ALA A 372 -12.23 -67.37 -95.31
N SER A 373 -13.17 -68.03 -96.00
CA SER A 373 -14.28 -67.36 -96.71
C SER A 373 -15.35 -66.76 -95.80
N GLN A 374 -15.43 -67.15 -94.52
CA GLN A 374 -16.43 -66.69 -93.56
C GLN A 374 -15.90 -65.65 -92.56
N VAL A 375 -14.58 -65.40 -92.55
CA VAL A 375 -13.92 -64.46 -91.64
C VAL A 375 -14.49 -63.05 -91.78
N ASN A 376 -14.73 -62.57 -93.00
CA ASN A 376 -15.25 -61.21 -93.23
C ASN A 376 -16.66 -61.00 -92.65
N LYS A 377 -17.56 -61.99 -92.79
CA LYS A 377 -18.90 -61.92 -92.20
C LYS A 377 -18.84 -61.89 -90.67
N TYR A 378 -17.96 -62.70 -90.08
CA TYR A 378 -17.75 -62.70 -88.64
C TYR A 378 -17.18 -61.37 -88.12
N MET A 379 -16.25 -60.76 -88.86
CA MET A 379 -15.69 -59.44 -88.51
C MET A 379 -16.76 -58.34 -88.54
N GLU A 380 -17.62 -58.33 -89.56
CA GLU A 380 -18.76 -57.39 -89.66
C GLU A 380 -19.72 -57.54 -88.46
N GLU A 381 -20.07 -58.77 -88.07
CA GLU A 381 -20.89 -59.01 -86.87
C GLU A 381 -20.22 -58.54 -85.56
N MET A 382 -18.88 -58.60 -85.47
CA MET A 382 -18.12 -58.10 -84.32
C MET A 382 -18.08 -56.57 -84.31
N GLU A 383 -17.94 -55.94 -85.47
CA GLU A 383 -18.02 -54.49 -85.62
C GLU A 383 -19.39 -53.98 -85.17
N ASP A 384 -20.48 -54.62 -85.60
CA ASP A 384 -21.85 -54.27 -85.17
C ASP A 384 -22.03 -54.42 -83.65
N LYS A 385 -21.59 -55.55 -83.06
CA LYS A 385 -21.67 -55.76 -81.60
C LYS A 385 -20.81 -54.75 -80.83
N SER A 386 -19.66 -54.37 -81.38
CA SER A 386 -18.79 -53.35 -80.79
C SER A 386 -19.45 -51.96 -80.85
N ALA A 387 -20.05 -51.60 -81.99
CA ALA A 387 -20.76 -50.34 -82.18
C ALA A 387 -21.94 -50.23 -81.21
N LEU A 388 -22.74 -51.29 -81.07
CA LEU A 388 -23.83 -51.35 -80.10
C LEU A 388 -23.33 -51.18 -78.66
N THR A 389 -22.19 -51.78 -78.32
CA THR A 389 -21.58 -51.66 -77.00
C THR A 389 -21.12 -50.23 -76.73
N ILE A 390 -20.40 -49.61 -77.67
CA ILE A 390 -19.94 -48.22 -77.57
C ILE A 390 -21.12 -47.26 -77.44
N GLN A 391 -22.14 -47.42 -78.29
CA GLN A 391 -23.36 -46.60 -78.24
C GLN A 391 -24.08 -46.75 -76.89
N ARG A 392 -24.18 -47.98 -76.35
CA ARG A 392 -24.76 -48.23 -75.02
C ARG A 392 -23.98 -47.53 -73.91
N PHE A 393 -22.65 -47.64 -73.91
CA PHE A 393 -21.78 -46.97 -72.94
C PHE A 393 -21.87 -45.44 -73.04
N TRP A 394 -21.91 -44.90 -74.26
CA TRP A 394 -22.07 -43.46 -74.51
C TRP A 394 -23.41 -42.93 -74.01
N ARG A 395 -24.52 -43.61 -74.31
CA ARG A 395 -25.84 -43.27 -73.78
C ARG A 395 -25.83 -43.24 -72.25
N GLY A 396 -25.18 -44.23 -71.61
CA GLY A 396 -24.99 -44.27 -70.17
C GLY A 396 -24.10 -43.14 -69.62
N TYR A 397 -22.99 -42.83 -70.30
CA TYR A 397 -22.10 -41.72 -69.93
C TYR A 397 -22.83 -40.37 -70.01
N ARG A 398 -23.58 -40.13 -71.09
CA ARG A 398 -24.38 -38.93 -71.27
C ARG A 398 -25.40 -38.75 -70.14
N ALA A 399 -26.13 -39.81 -69.78
CA ALA A 399 -27.08 -39.77 -68.68
C ALA A 399 -26.39 -39.45 -67.34
N ARG A 400 -25.23 -40.07 -67.05
CA ARG A 400 -24.44 -39.77 -65.84
C ARG A 400 -23.93 -38.34 -65.83
N LYS A 401 -23.46 -37.80 -66.97
CA LYS A 401 -22.98 -36.42 -67.09
C LYS A 401 -24.10 -35.43 -66.76
N ILE A 402 -25.29 -35.63 -67.34
CA ILE A 402 -26.47 -34.80 -67.05
C ILE A 402 -26.84 -34.89 -65.56
N PHE A 403 -26.88 -36.09 -64.98
CA PHE A 403 -27.15 -36.27 -63.56
C PHE A 403 -26.12 -35.57 -62.66
N HIS A 404 -24.83 -35.62 -63.00
CA HIS A 404 -23.79 -34.93 -62.24
C HIS A 404 -23.95 -33.41 -62.30
N GLN A 405 -24.27 -32.86 -63.48
CA GLN A 405 -24.58 -31.44 -63.65
C GLN A 405 -25.81 -31.03 -62.81
N GLN A 406 -26.89 -31.81 -62.87
CA GLN A 406 -28.09 -31.58 -62.04
C GLN A 406 -27.78 -31.66 -60.54
N LYS A 407 -26.98 -32.64 -60.12
CA LYS A 407 -26.55 -32.80 -58.73
C LYS A 407 -25.70 -31.61 -58.26
N GLN A 408 -24.83 -31.08 -59.11
CA GLN A 408 -24.03 -29.90 -58.82
C GLN A 408 -24.90 -28.65 -58.71
N SER A 409 -25.79 -28.41 -59.68
CA SER A 409 -26.77 -27.31 -59.64
C SER A 409 -27.63 -27.37 -58.37
N LEU A 410 -28.06 -28.56 -57.94
CA LEU A 410 -28.83 -28.74 -56.71
C LEU A 410 -28.02 -28.43 -55.45
N LYS A 411 -26.71 -28.72 -55.43
CA LYS A 411 -25.82 -28.32 -54.33
C LYS A 411 -25.68 -26.80 -54.26
N GLU A 412 -25.46 -26.15 -55.41
CA GLU A 412 -25.35 -24.69 -55.52
C GLU A 412 -26.64 -24.01 -55.08
N TYR A 413 -27.80 -24.50 -55.54
CA TYR A 413 -29.10 -24.03 -55.09
C TYR A 413 -29.30 -24.19 -53.58
N LYS A 414 -28.97 -25.37 -53.02
CA LYS A 414 -29.05 -25.58 -51.55
C LYS A 414 -28.15 -24.61 -50.79
N ALA A 415 -26.93 -24.37 -51.27
CA ALA A 415 -26.01 -23.41 -50.66
C ALA A 415 -26.58 -21.98 -50.72
N ALA A 416 -27.11 -21.57 -51.88
CA ALA A 416 -27.77 -20.28 -52.06
C ALA A 416 -28.94 -20.10 -51.08
N VAL A 417 -29.81 -21.12 -50.93
CA VAL A 417 -30.93 -21.09 -49.97
C VAL A 417 -30.44 -20.95 -48.52
N ILE A 418 -29.35 -21.64 -48.15
CA ILE A 418 -28.77 -21.51 -46.81
C ILE A 418 -28.28 -20.07 -46.57
N ILE A 419 -27.55 -19.50 -47.53
CA ILE A 419 -27.04 -18.12 -47.47
C ILE A 419 -28.20 -17.12 -47.39
N GLN A 420 -29.23 -17.28 -48.23
CA GLN A 420 -30.41 -16.43 -48.20
C GLN A 420 -31.12 -16.51 -46.85
N ARG A 421 -31.31 -17.72 -46.30
CA ARG A 421 -31.93 -17.90 -44.97
C ARG A 421 -31.12 -17.25 -43.86
N THR A 422 -29.79 -17.38 -43.86
CA THR A 422 -28.95 -16.74 -42.84
C THR A 422 -28.94 -15.23 -42.98
N ALA A 423 -28.91 -14.69 -44.21
CA ALA A 423 -29.02 -13.27 -44.47
C ALA A 423 -30.37 -12.70 -44.01
N CYS A 424 -31.48 -13.36 -44.32
CA CYS A 424 -32.81 -12.96 -43.84
C CYS A 424 -32.87 -12.96 -42.30
N LYS A 425 -32.37 -14.01 -41.64
CA LYS A 425 -32.27 -14.04 -40.16
C LYS A 425 -31.40 -12.92 -39.60
N PHE A 426 -30.29 -12.60 -40.25
CA PHE A 426 -29.42 -11.49 -39.87
C PHE A 426 -30.14 -10.15 -40.01
N LEU A 427 -30.84 -9.93 -41.14
CA LEU A 427 -31.63 -8.72 -41.38
C LEU A 427 -32.80 -8.60 -40.40
N GLU A 428 -33.49 -9.69 -40.06
CA GLU A 428 -34.49 -9.73 -38.99
C GLU A 428 -33.87 -9.37 -37.64
N LYS A 429 -32.72 -9.95 -37.30
CA LYS A 429 -31.99 -9.63 -36.06
C LYS A 429 -31.58 -8.15 -36.04
N ARG A 430 -31.21 -7.58 -37.19
CA ARG A 430 -30.90 -6.15 -37.34
C ARG A 430 -32.16 -5.28 -37.21
N ARG A 431 -33.30 -5.68 -37.78
CA ARG A 431 -34.59 -4.98 -37.58
C ARG A 431 -35.07 -5.04 -36.14
N ARG A 432 -34.89 -6.17 -35.44
CA ARG A 432 -35.19 -6.31 -34.00
C ARG A 432 -34.26 -5.44 -33.16
N ARG A 433 -32.99 -5.30 -33.56
CA ARG A 433 -32.06 -4.30 -33.06
C ARG A 433 -32.32 -2.94 -33.71
N ARG A 434 -33.55 -2.42 -33.62
CA ARG A 434 -33.76 -1.00 -33.94
C ARG A 434 -32.71 -0.22 -33.12
N PRO A 435 -31.89 0.65 -33.73
CA PRO A 435 -31.24 1.68 -32.93
C PRO A 435 -32.38 2.35 -32.17
N LEU A 436 -32.26 2.41 -30.83
CA LEU A 436 -33.14 3.27 -30.04
C LEU A 436 -33.18 4.59 -30.81
N SER A 437 -34.35 4.93 -31.33
CA SER A 437 -34.56 6.24 -31.96
C SER A 437 -33.92 7.25 -31.01
N PRO A 438 -33.11 8.21 -31.49
CA PRO A 438 -32.72 9.35 -30.66
C PRO A 438 -33.99 9.79 -29.96
N TRP A 439 -33.97 9.75 -28.63
CA TRP A 439 -35.16 9.90 -27.80
C TRP A 439 -35.86 11.18 -28.28
N LYS A 440 -36.91 11.03 -29.09
CA LYS A 440 -37.73 12.16 -29.49
C LYS A 440 -38.47 12.51 -28.22
N GLU A 441 -38.20 13.68 -27.67
CA GLU A 441 -39.02 14.22 -26.59
C GLU A 441 -40.47 13.98 -26.98
N PRO A 442 -41.23 13.18 -26.19
CA PRO A 442 -42.63 12.98 -26.50
C PRO A 442 -43.27 14.36 -26.48
N LYS A 443 -44.00 14.71 -27.55
CA LYS A 443 -44.89 15.88 -27.54
C LYS A 443 -45.67 15.81 -26.23
N GLY A 444 -45.57 16.85 -25.39
CA GLY A 444 -46.04 16.83 -24.02
C GLY A 444 -47.44 16.23 -23.93
N LEU A 445 -47.61 15.22 -23.07
CA LEU A 445 -48.92 14.61 -22.86
C LEU A 445 -49.91 15.71 -22.45
N THR A 446 -51.04 15.81 -23.15
CA THR A 446 -52.18 16.64 -22.75
C THR A 446 -52.61 16.23 -21.33
N ASP A 447 -53.03 17.17 -20.48
CA ASP A 447 -53.32 16.90 -19.07
C ASP A 447 -54.39 15.81 -18.89
N GLU A 448 -55.34 15.69 -19.81
CA GLU A 448 -56.34 14.61 -19.86
C GLU A 448 -55.71 13.23 -20.04
N GLN A 449 -54.69 13.12 -20.89
CA GLN A 449 -53.98 11.86 -21.12
C GLN A 449 -53.10 11.48 -19.92
N ARG A 450 -52.54 12.48 -19.22
CA ARG A 450 -51.82 12.23 -17.96
C ARG A 450 -52.75 11.68 -16.90
N LEU A 451 -53.91 12.32 -16.70
CA LEU A 451 -54.93 11.85 -15.75
C LEU A 451 -55.41 10.43 -16.09
N ALA A 452 -55.69 10.14 -17.36
CA ALA A 452 -56.12 8.81 -17.78
C ALA A 452 -55.03 7.73 -17.56
N LEU A 453 -53.76 8.06 -17.80
CA LEU A 453 -52.65 7.15 -17.54
C LEU A 453 -52.39 6.98 -16.05
N GLN A 454 -52.53 8.05 -15.27
CA GLN A 454 -52.36 8.03 -13.82
C GLN A 454 -53.47 7.20 -13.17
N GLN A 455 -54.73 7.33 -13.62
CA GLN A 455 -55.82 6.45 -13.22
C GLN A 455 -55.52 4.98 -13.53
N LYS A 456 -55.00 4.66 -14.73
CA LYS A 456 -54.61 3.28 -15.07
C LYS A 456 -53.50 2.75 -14.17
N VAL A 457 -52.53 3.59 -13.81
CA VAL A 457 -51.44 3.22 -12.90
C VAL A 457 -51.99 3.03 -11.49
N ASP A 458 -52.86 3.91 -11.01
CA ASP A 458 -53.49 3.82 -9.69
C ASP A 458 -54.38 2.59 -9.56
N ASP A 459 -55.16 2.28 -10.60
CA ASP A 459 -55.98 1.06 -10.66
C ASP A 459 -55.11 -0.20 -10.66
N TYR A 460 -53.98 -0.19 -11.37
CA TYR A 460 -53.03 -1.29 -11.34
C TYR A 460 -52.34 -1.44 -9.98
N ILE A 461 -51.98 -0.34 -9.31
CA ILE A 461 -51.39 -0.35 -7.96
C ILE A 461 -52.41 -0.86 -6.93
N LYS A 462 -53.70 -0.51 -7.06
CA LYS A 462 -54.78 -1.05 -6.22
C LYS A 462 -54.95 -2.56 -6.41
N LEU A 463 -54.84 -3.06 -7.65
CA LEU A 463 -54.92 -4.49 -7.96
C LEU A 463 -53.67 -5.27 -7.54
N HIS A 464 -52.51 -4.60 -7.49
CA HIS A 464 -51.23 -5.19 -7.12
C HIS A 464 -50.54 -4.36 -6.02
N PRO A 465 -51.06 -4.38 -4.79
CA PRO A 465 -50.42 -3.70 -3.67
C PRO A 465 -49.02 -4.28 -3.47
N ALA A 466 -48.01 -3.44 -3.68
CA ALA A 466 -46.64 -3.83 -3.42
C ALA A 466 -46.47 -4.15 -1.93
N SER A 467 -45.67 -5.18 -1.63
CA SER A 467 -45.22 -5.43 -0.26
C SER A 467 -44.71 -4.12 0.35
N GLN A 468 -45.12 -3.78 1.57
CA GLN A 468 -44.69 -2.57 2.26
C GLN A 468 -43.16 -2.60 2.40
N MET A 469 -42.48 -1.98 1.45
CA MET A 469 -41.06 -1.71 1.54
C MET A 469 -40.90 -0.42 2.34
N SER A 470 -40.04 -0.46 3.37
CA SER A 470 -39.65 0.75 4.11
C SER A 470 -39.21 1.86 3.14
N GLU A 471 -39.54 3.11 3.46
CA GLU A 471 -39.16 4.29 2.67
C GLU A 471 -37.64 4.32 2.40
N GLU A 472 -36.86 3.87 3.36
CA GLU A 472 -35.40 3.74 3.26
C GLU A 472 -34.98 2.74 2.18
N MET A 473 -35.62 1.57 2.13
CA MET A 473 -35.36 0.55 1.11
C MET A 473 -35.78 1.02 -0.29
N SER A 474 -36.82 1.86 -0.38
CA SER A 474 -37.25 2.45 -1.65
C SER A 474 -36.23 3.47 -2.18
N LYS A 475 -35.70 4.32 -1.31
CA LYS A 475 -34.65 5.30 -1.62
C LYS A 475 -33.35 4.59 -2.01
N GLU A 476 -33.00 3.52 -1.31
CA GLU A 476 -31.83 2.72 -1.63
C GLU A 476 -31.97 2.02 -2.99
N LEU A 477 -33.14 1.45 -3.30
CA LEU A 477 -33.39 0.83 -4.59
C LEU A 477 -33.33 1.87 -5.73
N HIS A 478 -33.90 3.06 -5.53
CA HIS A 478 -33.80 4.16 -6.48
C HIS A 478 -32.34 4.56 -6.74
N MET A 479 -31.55 4.74 -5.68
CA MET A 479 -30.13 5.04 -5.78
C MET A 479 -29.37 3.94 -6.56
N ARG A 480 -29.59 2.67 -6.22
CA ARG A 480 -28.98 1.54 -6.93
C ARG A 480 -29.39 1.48 -8.40
N ALA A 481 -30.61 1.85 -8.74
CA ALA A 481 -31.09 1.91 -10.12
C ALA A 481 -30.41 3.05 -10.90
N GLN A 482 -30.27 4.23 -10.29
CA GLN A 482 -29.56 5.37 -10.88
C GLN A 482 -28.07 5.06 -11.10
N GLU A 483 -27.42 4.41 -10.13
CA GLU A 483 -26.03 3.97 -10.26
C GLU A 483 -25.85 3.00 -11.43
N LYS A 484 -26.74 2.00 -11.56
CA LYS A 484 -26.71 1.06 -12.68
C LYS A 484 -26.91 1.75 -14.02
N LEU A 485 -27.79 2.74 -14.09
CA LEU A 485 -28.00 3.54 -15.30
C LEU A 485 -26.74 4.35 -15.64
N ALA A 486 -26.12 5.00 -14.67
CA ALA A 486 -24.88 5.75 -14.86
C ALA A 486 -23.74 4.85 -15.38
N GLN A 487 -23.59 3.64 -14.81
CA GLN A 487 -22.62 2.65 -15.27
C GLN A 487 -22.90 2.20 -16.72
N PHE A 488 -24.17 1.97 -17.07
CA PHE A 488 -24.55 1.60 -18.43
C PHE A 488 -24.22 2.72 -19.43
N LEU A 489 -24.55 3.97 -19.11
CA LEU A 489 -24.27 5.13 -19.96
C LEU A 489 -22.76 5.33 -20.17
N LEU A 490 -21.96 5.15 -19.10
CA LEU A 490 -20.51 5.21 -19.20
C LEU A 490 -19.95 4.13 -20.14
N ARG A 491 -20.43 2.88 -20.00
CA ARG A 491 -20.02 1.77 -20.86
C ARG A 491 -20.43 1.98 -22.32
N SER A 492 -21.63 2.49 -22.54
CA SER A 492 -22.14 2.80 -23.88
C SER A 492 -21.26 3.84 -24.61
N ARG A 493 -20.76 4.87 -23.91
CA ARG A 493 -19.82 5.85 -24.51
C ARG A 493 -18.49 5.20 -24.91
N LEU A 494 -17.97 4.26 -24.13
CA LEU A 494 -16.74 3.54 -24.48
C LEU A 494 -16.95 2.65 -25.71
N ASP A 495 -18.08 1.95 -25.77
CA ASP A 495 -18.43 1.11 -26.92
C ASP A 495 -18.60 1.95 -28.19
N GLN A 496 -19.22 3.13 -28.10
CA GLN A 496 -19.34 4.07 -29.23
C GLN A 496 -17.97 4.54 -29.75
N ARG A 497 -17.02 4.88 -28.86
CA ARG A 497 -15.66 5.26 -29.27
C ARG A 497 -14.93 4.11 -29.95
N ALA A 498 -15.12 2.88 -29.48
CA ALA A 498 -14.52 1.70 -30.11
C ALA A 498 -15.09 1.46 -31.52
N VAL A 499 -16.40 1.65 -31.71
CA VAL A 499 -17.06 1.56 -33.03
C VAL A 499 -16.52 2.65 -33.96
N GLN A 500 -16.45 3.90 -33.51
CA GLN A 500 -15.88 5.00 -34.30
C GLN A 500 -14.44 4.70 -34.72
N ARG A 501 -13.59 4.22 -33.80
CA ARG A 501 -12.20 3.84 -34.12
C ARG A 501 -12.13 2.73 -35.17
N ARG A 502 -13.03 1.75 -35.10
CA ARG A 502 -13.11 0.68 -36.10
C ARG A 502 -13.53 1.23 -37.45
N GLU A 503 -14.50 2.14 -37.49
CA GLU A 503 -14.97 2.78 -38.72
C GLU A 503 -13.86 3.64 -39.35
N THR A 504 -13.11 4.41 -38.56
CA THR A 504 -11.96 5.18 -39.09
C THR A 504 -10.85 4.28 -39.62
N LEU A 505 -10.57 3.16 -38.95
CA LEU A 505 -9.59 2.18 -39.43
C LEU A 505 -10.05 1.51 -40.73
N LEU A 506 -11.32 1.16 -40.84
CA LEU A 506 -11.86 0.60 -42.09
C LEU A 506 -11.80 1.61 -43.23
N ALA A 507 -12.10 2.88 -42.98
CA ALA A 507 -11.95 3.94 -43.96
C ALA A 507 -10.49 4.08 -44.42
N GLN A 508 -9.54 4.08 -43.47
CA GLN A 508 -8.10 4.14 -43.78
C GLN A 508 -7.65 2.93 -44.61
N VAL A 509 -8.04 1.71 -44.23
CA VAL A 509 -7.70 0.50 -44.99
C VAL A 509 -8.29 0.56 -46.39
N ASN A 510 -9.52 1.02 -46.56
CA ASN A 510 -10.12 1.17 -47.88
C ASN A 510 -9.36 2.20 -48.74
N THR A 511 -8.96 3.33 -48.17
CA THR A 511 -8.13 4.31 -48.91
C THR A 511 -6.77 3.73 -49.29
N ASP A 512 -6.14 2.96 -48.40
CA ASP A 512 -4.85 2.32 -48.68
C ASP A 512 -5.00 1.24 -49.78
N VAL A 513 -6.10 0.48 -49.76
CA VAL A 513 -6.42 -0.51 -50.81
C VAL A 513 -6.67 0.20 -52.15
N GLU A 514 -7.45 1.28 -52.18
CA GLU A 514 -7.69 2.05 -53.40
C GLU A 514 -6.38 2.64 -53.96
N LEU A 515 -5.47 3.11 -53.10
CA LEU A 515 -4.14 3.57 -53.50
C LEU A 515 -3.32 2.43 -54.13
N LEU A 516 -3.31 1.25 -53.51
CA LEU A 516 -2.57 0.09 -54.03
C LEU A 516 -3.14 -0.46 -55.35
N MET A 517 -4.48 -0.48 -55.48
CA MET A 517 -5.15 -0.93 -56.71
C MET A 517 -4.88 0.02 -57.89
N ASN A 518 -4.63 1.30 -57.61
CA ASN A 518 -4.31 2.33 -58.60
C ASN A 518 -2.80 2.60 -58.72
N ALA A 519 -1.94 1.67 -58.26
CA ALA A 519 -0.50 1.85 -58.33
C ALA A 519 -0.01 1.88 -59.80
N PRO A 520 0.77 2.90 -60.21
CA PRO A 520 1.31 2.96 -61.55
C PRO A 520 2.30 1.81 -61.81
N GLY A 521 2.38 1.35 -63.06
CA GLY A 521 3.34 0.32 -63.45
C GLY A 521 4.78 0.80 -63.24
N LEU A 522 5.70 -0.13 -62.90
CA LEU A 522 7.09 0.21 -62.55
C LEU A 522 7.83 1.07 -63.61
N ALA A 523 7.44 0.96 -64.89
CA ALA A 523 8.01 1.72 -65.99
C ALA A 523 7.52 3.19 -66.07
N GLU A 524 6.40 3.53 -65.42
CA GLU A 524 5.72 4.83 -65.49
C GLU A 524 5.87 5.65 -64.19
N THR A 525 6.64 5.15 -63.22
CA THR A 525 6.76 5.74 -61.89
C THR A 525 7.56 7.06 -61.87
N THR A 526 6.96 8.12 -61.33
CA THR A 526 7.65 9.40 -61.06
C THR A 526 8.08 9.50 -59.58
N GLU A 527 9.10 10.30 -59.25
CA GLU A 527 9.56 10.48 -57.85
C GLU A 527 8.46 10.98 -56.91
N LYS A 528 7.47 11.69 -57.43
CA LYS A 528 6.31 12.17 -56.67
C LYS A 528 5.36 11.04 -56.25
N ASP A 529 5.26 9.98 -57.04
CA ASP A 529 4.39 8.84 -56.76
C ASP A 529 4.98 7.97 -55.65
N ILE A 530 6.31 7.88 -55.58
CA ILE A 530 7.03 7.17 -54.51
C ILE A 530 6.67 7.75 -53.13
N GLY A 531 6.51 9.07 -53.04
CA GLY A 531 6.12 9.75 -51.79
C GLY A 531 4.72 9.38 -51.28
N VAL A 532 3.82 8.92 -52.15
CA VAL A 532 2.45 8.53 -51.80
C VAL A 532 2.40 7.13 -51.19
N PHE A 533 3.28 6.22 -51.63
CA PHE A 533 3.35 4.83 -51.16
C PHE A 533 4.31 4.62 -49.98
N VAL A 534 5.03 5.66 -49.54
CA VAL A 534 5.88 5.60 -48.36
C VAL A 534 5.06 5.91 -47.10
N SER A 535 5.07 4.97 -46.15
CA SER A 535 4.51 5.20 -44.81
C SER A 535 5.18 6.42 -44.15
N ARG A 536 4.35 7.35 -43.63
CA ARG A 536 4.82 8.52 -42.85
C ARG A 536 5.52 8.12 -41.55
N SER A 537 5.30 6.90 -41.06
CA SER A 537 5.97 6.33 -39.90
C SER A 537 7.35 5.79 -40.28
N VAL A 538 8.40 6.43 -39.76
CA VAL A 538 9.81 6.06 -40.00
C VAL A 538 10.11 4.60 -39.61
N PRO A 539 9.67 4.08 -38.43
CA PRO A 539 9.90 2.68 -38.06
C PRO A 539 9.26 1.66 -39.02
N VAL A 540 8.08 1.99 -39.55
CA VAL A 540 7.38 1.11 -40.51
C VAL A 540 8.09 1.13 -41.86
N ALA A 541 8.51 2.32 -42.32
CA ALA A 541 9.27 2.45 -43.56
C ALA A 541 10.64 1.76 -43.49
N THR A 542 11.34 1.85 -42.35
CA THR A 542 12.64 1.16 -42.17
C THR A 542 12.47 -0.35 -42.09
N LYS A 543 11.46 -0.87 -41.39
CA LYS A 543 11.14 -2.31 -41.34
C LYS A 543 10.77 -2.85 -42.73
N ALA A 544 9.93 -2.12 -43.48
CA ALA A 544 9.58 -2.47 -44.86
C ALA A 544 10.82 -2.52 -45.76
N ARG A 545 11.72 -1.53 -45.65
CA ARG A 545 12.99 -1.50 -46.39
C ARG A 545 13.91 -2.67 -46.03
N GLN A 546 14.00 -3.02 -44.76
CA GLN A 546 14.77 -4.18 -44.30
C GLN A 546 14.20 -5.48 -44.86
N SER A 547 12.88 -5.68 -44.78
CA SER A 547 12.18 -6.84 -45.31
C SER A 547 12.34 -6.98 -46.83
N HIS A 548 12.27 -5.88 -47.57
CA HIS A 548 12.54 -5.89 -49.01
C HIS A 548 14.01 -6.27 -49.31
N ASN A 549 14.96 -5.74 -48.54
CA ASN A 549 16.37 -6.08 -48.70
C ASN A 549 16.68 -7.54 -48.35
N THR A 550 16.00 -8.13 -47.35
CA THR A 550 16.15 -9.55 -47.04
C THR A 550 15.54 -10.42 -48.14
N MET A 551 14.37 -10.05 -48.66
CA MET A 551 13.75 -10.70 -49.82
C MET A 551 14.69 -10.66 -51.04
N LEU A 552 15.24 -9.50 -51.40
CA LEU A 552 16.19 -9.38 -52.52
C LEU A 552 17.45 -10.22 -52.32
N LYS A 553 17.97 -10.29 -51.10
CA LYS A 553 19.11 -11.15 -50.76
C LYS A 553 18.75 -12.62 -50.98
N TYR A 554 17.56 -13.05 -50.53
CA TYR A 554 17.06 -14.41 -50.74
C TYR A 554 16.89 -14.74 -52.24
N THR A 555 16.29 -13.84 -53.04
CA THR A 555 16.13 -14.03 -54.48
C THR A 555 17.48 -14.19 -55.20
N ARG A 556 18.53 -13.54 -54.71
CA ARG A 556 19.91 -13.63 -55.26
C ARG A 556 20.69 -14.85 -54.77
N TRP A 557 20.16 -15.67 -53.87
CA TRP A 557 20.87 -16.87 -53.42
C TRP A 557 20.96 -17.94 -54.52
N PRO A 558 22.07 -18.70 -54.56
CA PRO A 558 22.21 -19.85 -55.45
C PRO A 558 21.09 -20.88 -55.20
N TRP A 559 20.67 -21.58 -56.26
CA TRP A 559 19.53 -22.51 -56.23
C TRP A 559 19.65 -23.60 -55.15
N TRP A 560 20.86 -24.09 -54.85
CA TRP A 560 21.09 -25.09 -53.80
C TRP A 560 20.80 -24.60 -52.37
N LYS A 561 20.80 -23.28 -52.12
CA LYS A 561 20.38 -22.68 -50.84
C LYS A 561 18.87 -22.47 -50.74
N LYS A 562 18.13 -22.64 -51.84
CA LYS A 562 16.66 -22.53 -51.92
C LYS A 562 15.97 -23.90 -51.89
N LEU A 563 16.75 -24.98 -51.88
CA LEU A 563 16.25 -26.35 -51.80
C LEU A 563 15.78 -26.66 -50.37
N GLY A 564 14.46 -26.79 -50.22
CA GLY A 564 13.76 -27.00 -48.95
C GLY A 564 12.44 -26.22 -48.84
N ASP A 565 12.33 -25.10 -49.56
CA ASP A 565 11.15 -24.21 -49.51
C ASP A 565 10.07 -24.53 -50.56
N GLU A 566 10.29 -25.47 -51.49
CA GLU A 566 9.30 -25.89 -52.50
C GLU A 566 8.03 -26.54 -51.89
N PHE A 567 8.02 -26.79 -50.57
CA PHE A 567 6.88 -27.33 -49.82
C PHE A 567 6.21 -26.31 -48.88
N MET A 568 6.65 -25.06 -48.87
CA MET A 568 6.02 -23.97 -48.13
C MET A 568 5.21 -23.15 -49.12
N GLU A 569 3.88 -23.16 -49.00
CA GLU A 569 2.99 -22.30 -49.80
C GLU A 569 3.43 -20.82 -49.68
N ASP A 570 3.45 -20.10 -50.80
CA ASP A 570 3.97 -18.72 -50.98
C ASP A 570 3.37 -17.65 -50.01
N ASP A 571 2.40 -17.99 -49.17
CA ASP A 571 1.74 -17.09 -48.23
C ASP A 571 2.27 -17.17 -46.78
N VAL A 572 3.25 -18.04 -46.48
CA VAL A 572 3.82 -18.13 -45.12
C VAL A 572 4.96 -17.12 -44.96
N ILE A 573 4.62 -15.94 -44.41
CA ILE A 573 5.58 -15.00 -43.85
C ILE A 573 6.55 -15.78 -42.93
N PRO A 574 7.88 -15.73 -43.13
CA PRO A 574 8.84 -16.45 -42.31
C PRO A 574 8.63 -16.16 -40.81
N ASP A 575 8.54 -17.22 -40.01
CA ASP A 575 8.26 -17.21 -38.56
C ASP A 575 9.19 -16.30 -37.73
N GLU A 576 10.33 -15.87 -38.28
CA GLU A 576 11.22 -14.86 -37.66
C GLU A 576 10.56 -13.48 -37.51
N ALA A 577 9.54 -13.16 -38.32
CA ALA A 577 8.79 -11.89 -38.22
C ALA A 577 7.83 -11.84 -37.01
N LEU A 578 7.34 -12.99 -36.53
CA LEU A 578 6.45 -13.08 -35.37
C LEU A 578 7.23 -13.09 -34.03
N ASN A 579 8.42 -13.69 -34.01
CA ASN A 579 9.24 -13.76 -32.80
C ASN A 579 9.81 -12.39 -32.38
N THR A 580 10.13 -11.51 -33.34
CA THR A 580 10.64 -10.17 -33.05
C THR A 580 9.57 -9.18 -32.54
N GLU A 581 8.28 -9.39 -32.86
CA GLU A 581 7.17 -8.62 -32.29
C GLU A 581 6.80 -9.05 -30.86
N LEU A 582 7.08 -10.30 -30.48
CA LEU A 582 6.88 -10.78 -29.10
C LEU A 582 7.97 -10.30 -28.13
N GLU A 583 9.22 -10.17 -28.59
CA GLU A 583 10.33 -9.69 -27.75
C GLU A 583 10.30 -8.18 -27.49
N THR A 584 9.79 -7.38 -28.43
CA THR A 584 9.72 -5.91 -28.28
C THR A 584 8.53 -5.44 -27.42
N LEU A 585 7.52 -6.29 -27.20
CA LEU A 585 6.40 -6.03 -26.28
C LEU A 585 6.71 -6.35 -24.81
N PHE A 586 7.89 -6.93 -24.51
CA PHE A 586 8.34 -7.27 -23.16
C PHE A 586 9.60 -6.49 -22.74
N ILE A 587 9.61 -5.17 -22.93
CA ILE A 587 10.48 -4.29 -22.12
C ILE A 587 9.75 -3.98 -20.81
N GLY A 588 9.69 -5.00 -19.96
CA GLY A 588 9.17 -4.93 -18.60
C GLY A 588 10.19 -5.53 -17.65
N GLY A 589 11.15 -4.70 -17.23
CA GLY A 589 12.00 -4.88 -16.05
C GLY A 589 12.67 -6.23 -15.85
N ARG A 590 13.94 -6.35 -16.25
CA ARG A 590 14.89 -7.21 -15.53
C ARG A 590 15.67 -6.35 -14.54
N LYS A 591 15.77 -6.86 -13.33
CA LYS A 591 16.64 -6.38 -12.24
C LYS A 591 18.10 -6.32 -12.69
#